data_AF-A0AA50VE07-F1
#
_entry.id   AF-A0AA50VE07-F1
#
_cell.length_a   1.000
_cell.length_b   1.000
_cell.length_c   1.000
_cell.angle_alpha   90.00
_cell.angle_beta   90.00
_cell.angle_gamma   90.00
#
_symmetry.space_group_name_H-M   'P 1'
#
loop_
_entity.id
_entity.type
_entity.pdbx_description
1 polymer ?
#
loop_
_entity_poly.entity_id
_entity_poly.type
_entity_poly.pdbx_seq_one_letter_code
_entity_poly.pdbx_strand_id
1 'polypeptide(L)'
;SDNYPIQEALDICQTNEFYPEMVFLLGRIGNTREALQIIIEKLKDINQAINFCQEHNDRELWTDLIKQTVDKPECVTLLLKRIGNYVDPRMLIQNIQPGCKIKDLKESLVKMMCDYHLQMSVQEACKVITLRNYF
;
A
#
# COMPACT_ATOMS: atom_id res chain seq x y z
N SER A 1 -2.79 32.17 0.27
CA SER A 1 -2.60 31.70 -1.11
C SER A 1 -1.19 31.22 -1.28
N ASP A 2 -0.93 29.97 -0.88
CA ASP A 2 0.36 29.32 -1.04
C ASP A 2 0.35 28.56 -2.38
N ASN A 3 0.27 29.29 -3.49
CA ASN A 3 0.63 28.74 -4.79
C ASN A 3 2.16 28.63 -4.81
N TYR A 4 2.71 27.70 -4.03
CA TYR A 4 4.01 27.15 -4.31
C TYR A 4 3.94 26.61 -5.74
N PRO A 5 4.88 26.92 -6.64
CA PRO A 5 4.86 26.39 -7.99
C PRO A 5 5.29 24.92 -7.94
N ILE A 6 4.45 24.08 -7.31
CA ILE A 6 4.68 22.64 -7.15
C ILE A 6 4.88 22.01 -8.52
N GLN A 7 4.19 22.53 -9.54
CA GLN A 7 4.40 22.10 -10.92
C GLN A 7 5.83 22.41 -11.41
N GLU A 8 6.34 23.63 -11.22
CA GLU A 8 7.72 23.96 -11.62
C GLU A 8 8.74 23.11 -10.84
N ALA A 9 8.50 22.90 -9.55
CA ALA A 9 9.34 22.01 -8.73
C ALA A 9 9.30 20.56 -9.25
N LEU A 10 8.12 20.07 -9.64
CA LEU A 10 7.94 18.74 -10.22
C LEU A 10 8.66 18.62 -11.56
N ASP A 11 8.57 19.64 -12.43
CA ASP A 11 9.22 19.66 -13.74
C ASP A 11 10.76 19.64 -13.59
N ILE A 12 11.29 20.38 -12.61
CA ILE A 12 12.72 20.34 -12.26
C ILE A 12 13.11 18.94 -11.75
N CYS A 13 12.33 18.36 -10.85
CA CYS A 13 12.62 17.03 -10.32
C CYS A 13 12.54 15.95 -11.40
N GLN A 14 11.58 16.04 -12.33
CA GLN A 14 11.46 15.15 -13.49
C GLN A 14 12.67 15.26 -14.41
N THR A 15 13.12 16.47 -14.71
CA THR A 15 14.28 16.71 -15.59
C THR A 15 15.58 16.15 -15.00
N ASN A 16 15.73 16.20 -13.68
CA ASN A 16 16.92 15.76 -12.97
C ASN A 16 16.78 14.35 -12.35
N GLU A 17 15.68 13.65 -12.61
CA GLU A 17 15.39 12.32 -12.06
C GLU A 17 15.43 12.23 -10.52
N PHE A 18 14.98 13.29 -9.84
CA PHE A 18 14.86 13.35 -8.37
C PHE A 18 13.62 12.61 -7.88
N TYR A 19 13.63 11.29 -8.02
CA TYR A 19 12.48 10.42 -7.78
C TYR A 19 11.89 10.51 -6.36
N PRO A 20 12.68 10.56 -5.26
CA PRO A 20 12.12 10.72 -3.91
C PRO A 20 11.33 12.03 -3.74
N GLU A 21 11.86 13.13 -4.28
CA GLU A 21 11.23 14.44 -4.26
C GLU A 21 9.98 14.47 -5.14
N MET A 22 10.01 13.83 -6.32
CA MET A 22 8.83 13.66 -7.17
C MET A 22 7.71 12.95 -6.43
N VAL A 23 8.00 11.84 -5.74
CA VAL A 23 7.02 11.09 -4.94
C VAL A 23 6.40 11.97 -3.86
N PHE A 24 7.23 12.76 -3.15
CA PHE A 24 6.75 13.69 -2.15
C PHE A 24 5.82 14.76 -2.74
N LEU A 25 6.22 15.40 -3.83
CA LEU A 25 5.42 16.45 -4.50
C LEU A 25 4.11 15.87 -5.05
N LEU A 26 4.16 14.73 -5.72
CA LEU A 26 2.98 14.04 -6.27
C LEU A 26 1.99 13.61 -5.18
N GLY A 27 2.49 13.09 -4.04
CA GLY A 27 1.67 12.77 -2.89
C GLY A 27 0.95 13.99 -2.30
N ARG A 28 1.59 15.17 -2.32
CA ARG A 28 1.02 16.43 -1.80
C ARG A 28 -0.06 17.03 -2.71
N ILE A 29 0.06 16.87 -4.02
CA ILE A 29 -0.94 17.37 -4.99
C ILE A 29 -2.07 16.38 -5.27
N GLY A 30 -2.00 15.17 -4.69
CA GLY A 30 -3.03 14.14 -4.82
C GLY A 30 -2.81 13.18 -6.01
N ASN A 31 -1.70 13.30 -6.74
CA ASN A 31 -1.32 12.39 -7.81
C ASN A 31 -0.67 11.11 -7.26
N THR A 32 -1.35 10.44 -6.33
CA THR A 32 -0.82 9.30 -5.55
C THR A 32 -0.52 8.08 -6.41
N ARG A 33 -1.26 7.86 -7.50
CA ARG A 33 -1.04 6.74 -8.43
C ARG A 33 0.29 6.85 -9.16
N GLU A 34 0.62 8.05 -9.65
CA GLU A 34 1.89 8.32 -10.32
C GLU A 34 3.05 8.24 -9.33
N ALA A 35 2.87 8.78 -8.11
CA ALA A 35 3.83 8.64 -7.02
C ALA A 35 4.11 7.15 -6.74
N LEU A 36 3.07 6.32 -6.60
CA LEU A 36 3.21 4.88 -6.37
C LEU A 36 3.97 4.19 -7.52
N GLN A 37 3.68 4.56 -8.77
CA GLN A 37 4.38 4.02 -9.93
C GLN A 37 5.88 4.34 -9.89
N ILE A 38 6.26 5.57 -9.53
CA ILE A 38 7.67 5.96 -9.38
C ILE A 38 8.35 5.12 -8.29
N ILE A 39 7.68 4.89 -7.15
CA ILE A 39 8.24 4.07 -6.08
C ILE A 39 8.49 2.63 -6.57
N ILE A 40 7.54 2.04 -7.29
CA ILE A 40 7.63 0.64 -7.73
C ILE A 40 8.65 0.47 -8.86
N GLU A 41 8.65 1.36 -9.86
CA GLU A 41 9.42 1.19 -11.09
C GLU A 41 10.83 1.79 -11.01
N LYS A 42 10.94 3.00 -10.43
CA LYS A 42 12.18 3.78 -10.41
C LYS A 42 12.98 3.54 -9.15
N LEU A 43 12.35 3.70 -7.99
CA LEU A 43 12.99 3.46 -6.69
C LEU A 43 13.14 1.96 -6.39
N LYS A 44 12.23 1.14 -6.94
CA LYS A 44 12.16 -0.33 -6.71
C LYS A 44 12.10 -0.69 -5.23
N ASP A 45 11.55 0.22 -4.41
CA ASP A 45 11.42 0.03 -2.97
C ASP A 45 9.98 -0.36 -2.61
N ILE A 46 9.77 -1.67 -2.49
CA ILE A 46 8.48 -2.22 -2.11
C ILE A 46 8.06 -1.85 -0.68
N ASN A 47 9.00 -1.63 0.24
CA ASN A 47 8.66 -1.23 1.61
C ASN A 47 8.15 0.20 1.64
N GLN A 48 8.78 1.08 0.87
CA GLN A 48 8.30 2.44 0.68
C GLN A 48 6.92 2.44 0.00
N ALA A 49 6.68 1.59 -1.00
CA ALA A 49 5.38 1.50 -1.66
C ALA A 49 4.28 1.04 -0.70
N ILE A 50 4.57 0.05 0.14
CA ILE A 50 3.66 -0.42 1.19
C ILE A 50 3.35 0.72 2.17
N ASN A 51 4.37 1.43 2.67
CA ASN A 51 4.17 2.53 3.61
C ASN A 51 3.37 3.68 2.96
N PHE A 52 3.63 3.98 1.69
CA PHE A 52 2.88 4.99 0.93
C PHE A 52 1.39 4.61 0.83
N CYS A 53 1.06 3.37 0.50
CA CYS A 53 -0.33 2.91 0.50
C CYS A 53 -0.98 2.97 1.90
N GLN A 54 -0.21 2.71 2.96
CA GLN A 54 -0.69 2.81 4.35
C GLN A 54 -1.00 4.26 4.74
N GLU A 55 -0.10 5.19 4.45
CA GLU A 55 -0.23 6.62 4.79
C GLU A 55 -1.43 7.27 4.08
N HIS A 56 -1.67 6.90 2.83
CA HIS A 56 -2.79 7.43 2.05
C HIS A 56 -4.13 6.73 2.34
N ASN A 57 -4.13 5.59 3.04
CA ASN A 57 -5.32 4.82 3.41
C ASN A 57 -6.30 4.58 2.23
N ASP A 58 -5.75 4.32 1.04
CA ASP A 58 -6.52 4.19 -0.21
C ASP A 58 -6.48 2.77 -0.76
N ARG A 59 -7.66 2.17 -0.89
CA ARG A 59 -7.85 0.81 -1.41
C ARG A 59 -7.46 0.67 -2.89
N GLU A 60 -7.61 1.73 -3.69
CA GLU A 60 -7.20 1.69 -5.10
C GLU A 60 -5.68 1.61 -5.22
N LEU A 61 -4.93 2.35 -4.40
CA LEU A 61 -3.47 2.26 -4.34
C LEU A 61 -3.00 0.85 -3.97
N TRP A 62 -3.65 0.20 -2.99
CA TRP A 62 -3.35 -1.21 -2.67
C TRP A 62 -3.64 -2.15 -3.84
N THR A 63 -4.72 -1.91 -4.56
CA THR A 63 -5.06 -2.72 -5.74
C THR A 63 -4.01 -2.57 -6.84
N ASP A 64 -3.56 -1.35 -7.10
CA ASP A 64 -2.51 -1.06 -8.08
C ASP A 64 -1.16 -1.65 -7.65
N LEU A 65 -0.80 -1.52 -6.37
CA LEU A 65 0.41 -2.13 -5.81
C LEU A 65 0.41 -3.65 -6.00
N ILE A 66 -0.68 -4.33 -5.66
CA ILE A 66 -0.80 -5.78 -5.83
C ILE A 66 -0.65 -6.16 -7.30
N LYS A 67 -1.39 -5.50 -8.20
CA LYS A 67 -1.34 -5.79 -9.65
C LYS A 67 0.07 -5.65 -10.23
N GLN A 68 0.82 -4.62 -9.83
CA GLN A 68 2.16 -4.36 -10.35
C GLN A 68 3.25 -5.28 -9.76
N THR A 69 2.98 -5.94 -8.63
CA THR A 69 4.00 -6.67 -7.87
C THR A 69 3.72 -8.17 -7.75
N VAL A 70 2.55 -8.64 -8.15
CA VAL A 70 2.15 -10.05 -7.99
C VAL A 70 2.97 -11.03 -8.84
N ASP A 71 3.59 -10.55 -9.91
CA ASP A 71 4.50 -11.34 -10.75
C ASP A 71 5.86 -11.61 -10.08
N LYS A 72 6.14 -10.96 -8.95
CA LYS A 72 7.41 -11.05 -8.21
C LYS A 72 7.21 -11.81 -6.88
N PRO A 73 7.65 -13.07 -6.77
CA PRO A 73 7.43 -13.89 -5.57
C PRO A 73 7.96 -13.26 -4.27
N GLU A 74 9.07 -12.54 -4.35
CA GLU A 74 9.66 -11.79 -3.24
C GLU A 74 8.75 -10.67 -2.75
N CYS A 75 8.11 -9.93 -3.66
CA CYS A 75 7.15 -8.89 -3.32
C CYS A 75 5.89 -9.49 -2.71
N VAL A 76 5.35 -10.56 -3.29
CA VAL A 76 4.18 -11.27 -2.74
C VAL A 76 4.44 -11.76 -1.32
N THR A 77 5.64 -12.31 -1.06
CA THR A 77 6.04 -12.76 0.29
C THR A 77 6.02 -11.60 1.29
N LEU A 78 6.51 -10.43 0.89
CA LEU A 78 6.52 -9.25 1.75
C LEU A 78 5.10 -8.71 2.00
N LEU A 79 4.29 -8.65 0.95
CA LEU A 79 2.89 -8.20 1.02
C LEU A 79 2.09 -9.08 1.98
N LEU A 80 2.20 -10.42 1.86
CA LEU A 80 1.54 -11.35 2.78
C LEU A 80 1.86 -11.06 4.25
N LYS A 81 3.09 -10.62 4.57
CA LYS A 81 3.51 -10.36 5.95
C LYS A 81 3.05 -9.02 6.51
N ARG A 82 2.65 -8.06 5.67
CA ARG A 82 2.35 -6.67 6.07
C ARG A 82 0.92 -6.22 5.76
N ILE A 83 0.24 -6.83 4.79
CA ILE A 83 -1.03 -6.31 4.25
C ILE A 83 -2.26 -6.57 5.16
N GLY A 84 -2.19 -7.59 6.02
CA GLY A 84 -3.33 -8.11 6.78
C GLY A 84 -4.00 -7.08 7.71
N ASN A 85 -3.28 -6.05 8.15
CA ASN A 85 -3.82 -4.99 9.01
C ASN A 85 -4.44 -3.80 8.25
N TYR A 86 -4.45 -3.83 6.91
CA TYR A 86 -4.80 -2.66 6.11
C TYR A 86 -5.91 -2.92 5.10
N VAL A 87 -5.92 -4.09 4.46
CA VAL A 87 -6.95 -4.45 3.47
C VAL A 87 -7.36 -5.92 3.58
N ASP A 88 -8.51 -6.27 2.99
CA ASP A 88 -9.01 -7.65 2.94
C ASP A 88 -7.94 -8.57 2.30
N PRO A 89 -7.46 -9.60 3.01
CA PRO A 89 -6.52 -10.60 2.49
C PRO A 89 -6.91 -11.21 1.14
N ARG A 90 -8.20 -11.29 0.83
CA ARG A 90 -8.70 -11.78 -0.46
C ARG A 90 -8.16 -10.99 -1.64
N MET A 91 -7.92 -9.68 -1.47
CA MET A 91 -7.37 -8.83 -2.54
C MET A 91 -6.01 -9.32 -3.00
N LEU A 92 -5.16 -9.82 -2.10
CA LEU A 92 -3.87 -10.37 -2.47
C LEU A 92 -4.02 -11.81 -2.98
N ILE A 93 -4.73 -12.67 -2.24
CA ILE A 93 -4.85 -14.11 -2.54
C ILE A 93 -5.42 -14.35 -3.94
N GLN A 94 -6.42 -13.57 -4.36
CA GLN A 94 -7.05 -13.72 -5.68
C GLN A 94 -6.12 -13.37 -6.85
N ASN A 95 -5.06 -12.60 -6.61
CA ASN A 95 -4.11 -12.20 -7.65
C ASN A 95 -2.89 -13.13 -7.73
N ILE A 96 -2.62 -13.97 -6.71
CA ILE A 96 -1.45 -14.85 -6.69
C ILE A 96 -1.53 -15.87 -7.83
N GLN A 97 -0.54 -15.86 -8.71
CA GLN A 97 -0.47 -16.81 -9.82
C GLN A 97 -0.20 -18.24 -9.35
N PRO A 98 -0.82 -19.27 -9.97
CA PRO A 98 -0.51 -20.66 -9.72
C PRO A 98 0.99 -20.96 -9.99
N GLY A 99 1.64 -21.66 -9.06
CA GLY A 99 3.06 -22.00 -9.19
C GLY A 99 4.05 -20.95 -8.66
N CYS A 100 3.56 -19.84 -8.11
CA CYS A 100 4.40 -18.84 -7.44
C CYS A 100 5.12 -19.46 -6.24
N LYS A 101 6.46 -19.47 -6.27
CA LYS A 101 7.31 -20.04 -5.21
C LYS A 101 7.47 -19.05 -4.06
N ILE A 102 6.47 -19.01 -3.19
CA ILE A 102 6.49 -18.17 -2.00
C ILE A 102 7.14 -18.95 -0.84
N LYS A 103 8.23 -18.40 -0.30
CA LYS A 103 8.88 -18.98 0.88
C LYS A 103 7.99 -18.76 2.10
N ASP A 104 7.86 -19.78 2.95
CA ASP A 104 7.09 -19.73 4.19
C ASP A 104 5.62 -19.30 3.96
N LEU A 105 5.03 -19.72 2.82
CA LEU A 105 3.69 -19.34 2.40
C LEU A 105 2.64 -19.62 3.47
N LYS A 106 2.65 -20.84 4.03
CA LYS A 106 1.70 -21.26 5.06
C LYS A 106 1.75 -20.33 6.28
N GLU A 107 2.95 -20.06 6.78
CA GLU A 107 3.14 -19.18 7.95
C GLU A 107 2.70 -17.75 7.64
N SER A 108 3.07 -17.23 6.47
CA SER A 108 2.73 -15.87 6.04
C SER A 108 1.21 -15.71 5.86
N LEU A 109 0.51 -16.71 5.32
CA LEU A 109 -0.95 -16.73 5.21
C LEU A 109 -1.63 -16.76 6.58
N VAL A 110 -1.19 -17.65 7.47
CA VAL A 110 -1.76 -17.74 8.83
C VAL A 110 -1.60 -16.41 9.56
N LYS A 111 -0.39 -15.83 9.52
CA LYS A 111 -0.13 -14.53 10.13
C LYS A 111 -1.07 -13.45 9.56
N MET A 112 -1.15 -13.33 8.23
CA MET A 112 -2.02 -12.35 7.57
C MET A 112 -3.49 -12.48 8.00
N MET A 113 -4.00 -13.72 8.07
CA MET A 113 -5.38 -13.98 8.48
C MET A 113 -5.61 -13.63 9.96
N CYS A 114 -4.65 -13.94 10.83
CA CYS A 114 -4.69 -13.57 12.25
C CYS A 114 -4.67 -12.05 12.44
N ASP A 115 -3.76 -11.35 11.74
CA ASP A 115 -3.63 -9.89 11.75
C ASP A 115 -4.96 -9.22 11.34
N TYR A 116 -5.56 -9.68 10.22
CA TYR A 116 -6.85 -9.18 9.74
C TYR A 116 -8.00 -9.46 10.72
N HIS A 117 -8.05 -10.66 11.30
CA HIS A 117 -9.08 -11.01 12.27
C HIS A 117 -9.00 -10.14 13.53
N LEU A 118 -7.79 -9.87 14.02
CA LEU A 118 -7.56 -8.98 15.16
C LEU A 118 -8.04 -7.56 14.85
N GLN A 119 -7.70 -7.02 13.68
CA GLN A 119 -8.17 -5.71 13.23
C GLN A 119 -9.70 -5.62 13.20
N MET A 120 -10.37 -6.62 12.61
CA MET A 120 -11.84 -6.68 12.57
C MET A 120 -12.45 -6.76 13.96
N SER A 121 -11.86 -7.54 14.87
CA SER A 121 -12.32 -7.64 16.25
C SER A 121 -12.23 -6.31 17.00
N VAL A 122 -11.17 -5.53 16.77
CA VAL A 122 -11.01 -4.19 17.38
C VAL A 122 -12.05 -3.23 16.82
N GLN A 123 -12.26 -3.22 15.49
CA GLN A 123 -13.27 -2.38 14.85
C GLN A 123 -14.68 -2.67 15.37
N GLU A 124 -15.04 -3.95 15.55
CA GLU A 124 -16.35 -4.33 16.08
C GLU A 124 -16.52 -3.90 17.55
N ALA A 125 -15.48 -4.09 18.38
CA ALA A 125 -15.51 -3.62 19.77
C ALA A 125 -15.70 -2.09 19.85
N CYS A 126 -14.98 -1.32 19.03
CA CYS A 126 -15.15 0.12 18.93
C CYS A 126 -16.57 0.49 18.49
N LYS A 127 -17.11 -0.18 17.47
CA LYS A 127 -18.47 0.05 16.97
C LYS A 127 -19.53 -0.18 18.05
N VAL A 128 -19.42 -1.24 18.86
CA VAL A 128 -20.32 -1.51 19.98
C VAL A 128 -20.27 -0.36 21.01
N ILE A 129 -19.08 0.14 21.34
CA ILE A 129 -18.93 1.28 22.27
C ILE A 129 -19.56 2.53 21.66
N THR A 130 -19.28 2.84 20.40
CA THR A 130 -19.85 3.99 19.71
C THR A 130 -21.37 3.93 19.75
N LEU A 131 -21.97 2.80 19.37
CA LEU A 131 -23.42 2.61 19.42
C LEU A 131 -24.00 2.74 20.84
N ARG A 132 -23.30 2.24 21.87
CA ARG A 132 -23.72 2.39 23.27
C ARG A 132 -23.64 3.82 23.80
N ASN A 133 -22.82 4.70 23.21
CA ASN A 133 -22.73 6.11 23.62
C ASN A 133 -23.71 7.03 22.88
N TYR A 134 -24.40 6.53 21.85
CA TYR A 134 -25.43 7.26 21.11
C TYR A 134 -26.87 6.98 21.60
N PHE A 135 -27.04 6.13 22.62
CA PHE A 135 -28.28 5.85 23.33
C PHE A 135 -28.09 6.03 24.84
#